data_AF-A0A959J031-F1
#
_entry.id   AF-A0A959J031-F1
#
_cell.length_a   1.000
_cell.length_b   1.000
_cell.length_c   1.000
_cell.angle_alpha   90.00
_cell.angle_beta   90.00
_cell.angle_gamma   90.00
#
_symmetry.space_group_name_H-M   'P 1'
#
loop_
_entity.id
_entity.type
_entity.pdbx_description
1 polymer ?
#
loop_
_entity_poly.entity_id
_entity_poly.type
_entity_poly.pdbx_seq_one_letter_code
_entity_poly.pdbx_strand_id
1 'polypeptide(L)'
;MTKKNQHTGGWRSILKTVHYAGEIGIPQTFKAITSKNTCKTCAYGMGGMDGAMVNEAGEGVQICKKSVQAQVTDIQKSIDHNYLTTTSTDQLKMLTPMQLERLGRLDYILYKKPGASNFTTLDLPEAYAMITERMMALDPNRSFFYSSGRSSNEASFVLHLFARLFGTNNVNNCSYYCHQASGVGMGKTLGTGTATIELQDLKKADLIFVIGANPASNHPRFLTELMECRRRGGHVVIINPVAEPGLKK
;
A
#
# COMPACT_ATOMS: atom_id res chain seq x y z
N MET A 1 21.14 -26.16 5.61
CA MET A 1 20.74 -24.78 6.01
C MET A 1 19.22 -24.70 6.08
N THR A 2 18.67 -25.01 7.25
CA THR A 2 17.23 -24.93 7.52
C THR A 2 16.82 -23.46 7.58
N LYS A 3 16.07 -22.98 6.58
CA LYS A 3 15.37 -21.69 6.66
C LYS A 3 14.45 -21.79 7.88
N LYS A 4 14.86 -21.19 9.00
CA LYS A 4 13.98 -20.93 10.15
C LYS A 4 12.70 -20.30 9.58
N ASN A 5 11.56 -20.92 9.85
CA ASN A 5 10.25 -20.38 9.53
C ASN A 5 10.15 -18.95 10.06
N GLN A 6 10.42 -17.97 9.20
CA GLN A 6 10.14 -16.57 9.48
C GLN A 6 8.64 -16.41 9.32
N HIS A 7 7.91 -16.65 10.40
CA HIS A 7 6.48 -16.41 10.46
C HIS A 7 6.22 -14.90 10.27
N THR A 8 5.52 -14.56 9.21
CA THR A 8 5.15 -13.18 8.82
C THR A 8 3.86 -12.68 9.50
N GLY A 9 3.27 -13.48 10.39
CA GLY A 9 2.03 -13.20 11.14
C GLY A 9 2.04 -13.80 12.55
N GLY A 10 0.93 -13.61 13.29
CA GLY A 10 0.74 -14.16 14.66
C GLY A 10 1.07 -13.17 15.78
N TRP A 11 1.19 -13.67 17.02
CA TRP A 11 1.18 -12.82 18.23
C TRP A 11 2.28 -11.74 18.26
N ARG A 12 3.47 -12.09 17.77
CA ARG A 12 4.61 -11.16 17.63
C ARG A 12 4.28 -9.96 16.75
N SER A 13 3.47 -10.15 15.71
CA SER A 13 3.10 -9.06 14.81
C SER A 13 2.12 -8.08 15.45
N ILE A 14 1.20 -8.58 16.29
CA ILE A 14 0.25 -7.72 17.02
C ILE A 14 0.96 -6.98 18.15
N LEU A 15 1.83 -7.66 18.91
CA LEU A 15 2.66 -7.01 19.94
C LEU A 15 3.51 -5.88 19.35
N LYS A 16 4.07 -6.08 18.15
CA LYS A 16 4.78 -5.01 17.43
C LYS A 16 3.84 -3.86 17.07
N THR A 17 2.66 -4.13 16.54
CA THR A 17 1.68 -3.09 16.22
C THR A 17 1.26 -2.28 17.45
N VAL A 18 1.04 -2.94 18.60
CA VAL A 18 0.70 -2.28 19.87
C VAL A 18 1.88 -1.44 20.38
N HIS A 19 3.09 -1.98 20.30
CA HIS A 19 4.31 -1.25 20.65
C HIS A 19 4.46 0.02 19.80
N TYR A 20 4.25 -0.07 18.48
CA TYR A 20 4.31 1.09 17.59
C TYR A 20 3.20 2.11 17.87
N ALA A 21 1.97 1.65 18.16
CA ALA A 21 0.89 2.53 18.60
C ALA A 21 1.26 3.28 19.90
N GLY A 22 1.98 2.63 20.81
CA GLY A 22 2.50 3.22 22.03
C GLY A 22 3.55 4.31 21.79
N GLU A 23 4.46 4.12 20.82
CA GLU A 23 5.50 5.10 20.48
C GLU A 23 4.92 6.40 19.91
N ILE A 24 3.83 6.32 19.15
CA ILE A 24 3.19 7.50 18.54
C ILE A 24 2.15 8.15 19.47
N GLY A 25 1.45 7.33 20.25
CA GLY A 25 0.37 7.74 21.14
C GLY A 25 -0.91 6.96 20.85
N ILE A 26 -1.45 6.31 21.90
CA ILE A 26 -2.65 5.47 21.80
C ILE A 26 -3.88 6.28 21.35
N PRO A 27 -4.18 7.47 21.90
CA PRO A 27 -5.34 8.26 21.46
C PRO A 27 -5.27 8.68 19.99
N GLN A 28 -4.08 9.10 19.54
CA GLN A 28 -3.83 9.51 18.15
C GLN A 28 -3.99 8.32 17.21
N THR A 29 -3.44 7.17 17.60
CA THR A 29 -3.56 5.93 16.82
C THR A 29 -5.02 5.49 16.73
N PHE A 30 -5.77 5.52 17.82
CA PHE A 30 -7.19 5.18 17.82
C PHE A 30 -8.01 6.12 16.94
N LYS A 31 -7.75 7.44 17.03
CA LYS A 31 -8.37 8.43 16.15
C LYS A 31 -8.05 8.18 14.67
N ALA A 32 -6.81 7.84 14.35
CA ALA A 32 -6.38 7.57 12.97
C ALA A 32 -7.09 6.33 12.40
N ILE A 33 -7.12 5.23 13.16
CA ILE A 33 -7.73 3.97 12.73
C ILE A 33 -9.25 4.08 12.62
N THR A 34 -9.90 4.91 13.44
CA THR A 34 -11.36 5.10 13.42
C THR A 34 -11.83 6.23 12.50
N SER A 35 -10.92 7.01 11.93
CA SER A 35 -11.27 8.12 11.06
C SER A 35 -11.93 7.66 9.75
N LYS A 36 -12.81 8.51 9.21
CA LYS A 36 -13.52 8.30 7.95
C LYS A 36 -12.58 8.49 6.76
N ASN A 37 -11.86 7.43 6.39
CA ASN A 37 -10.96 7.43 5.24
C ASN A 37 -10.93 6.07 4.55
N THR A 38 -10.65 6.08 3.26
CA THR A 38 -10.34 4.87 2.52
C THR A 38 -9.00 4.30 3.01
N CYS A 39 -8.91 2.99 3.17
CA CYS A 39 -7.66 2.40 3.62
C CYS A 39 -6.58 2.57 2.57
N LYS A 40 -5.47 3.16 2.99
CA LYS A 40 -4.30 3.43 2.15
C LYS A 40 -3.54 2.18 1.69
N THR A 41 -3.93 0.99 2.16
CA THR A 41 -3.30 -0.28 1.74
C THR A 41 -4.08 -1.05 0.68
N CYS A 42 -5.41 -0.97 0.67
CA CYS A 42 -6.26 -1.74 -0.26
C CYS A 42 -7.49 -0.99 -0.79
N ALA A 43 -7.58 0.33 -0.54
CA ALA A 43 -8.68 1.24 -0.88
C ALA A 43 -10.05 0.93 -0.22
N TYR A 44 -10.35 -0.33 0.08
CA TYR A 44 -11.61 -0.74 0.71
C TYR A 44 -11.61 -0.56 2.23
N GLY A 45 -10.51 -0.92 2.89
CA GLY A 45 -10.31 -0.61 4.30
C GLY A 45 -11.33 -1.14 5.27
N MET A 46 -11.14 -0.78 6.53
CA MET A 46 -11.88 -1.42 7.60
C MET A 46 -13.28 -0.89 7.77
N GLY A 47 -13.64 0.25 7.18
CA GLY A 47 -15.01 0.73 6.98
C GLY A 47 -15.16 1.85 5.96
N GLY A 48 -14.25 1.91 4.99
CA GLY A 48 -14.30 2.88 3.89
C GLY A 48 -14.63 4.31 4.33
N MET A 49 -15.65 4.90 3.72
CA MET A 49 -16.12 6.26 4.04
C MET A 49 -16.88 6.35 5.37
N ASP A 50 -17.39 5.23 5.89
CA ASP A 50 -18.10 5.17 7.17
C ASP A 50 -17.13 5.28 8.36
N GLY A 51 -15.85 4.94 8.12
CA GLY A 51 -14.79 4.94 9.12
C GLY A 51 -14.87 3.73 10.04
N ALA A 52 -14.18 3.82 11.18
CA ALA A 52 -14.11 2.73 12.14
C ALA A 52 -13.58 1.41 11.56
N MET A 53 -13.80 0.33 12.30
CA MET A 53 -13.36 -1.03 12.00
C MET A 53 -14.58 -1.89 11.64
N VAL A 54 -15.43 -1.45 10.72
CA VAL A 54 -16.67 -2.14 10.31
C VAL A 54 -16.73 -2.32 8.80
N ASN A 55 -17.03 -3.50 8.27
CA ASN A 55 -17.12 -3.63 6.81
C ASN A 55 -18.32 -2.85 6.23
N GLU A 56 -18.44 -2.80 4.90
CA GLU A 56 -19.55 -2.18 4.17
C GLU A 56 -20.93 -2.80 4.46
N ALA A 57 -20.97 -3.96 5.13
CA ALA A 57 -22.19 -4.61 5.59
C ALA A 57 -22.54 -4.27 7.06
N GLY A 58 -21.74 -3.42 7.72
CA GLY A 58 -21.92 -3.04 9.12
C GLY A 58 -21.60 -4.17 10.11
N GLU A 59 -20.98 -5.26 9.65
CA GLU A 59 -20.54 -6.35 10.53
C GLU A 59 -19.36 -5.87 11.40
N GLY A 60 -19.21 -6.48 12.59
CA GLY A 60 -18.40 -5.99 13.71
C GLY A 60 -16.89 -5.79 13.47
N VAL A 61 -16.12 -5.65 14.55
CA VAL A 61 -14.71 -5.19 14.52
C VAL A 61 -13.83 -5.97 13.54
N GLN A 62 -13.51 -5.36 12.40
CA GLN A 62 -12.59 -5.84 11.39
C GLN A 62 -11.20 -5.20 11.60
N ILE A 63 -10.16 -6.01 11.75
CA ILE A 63 -8.78 -5.52 11.97
C ILE A 63 -7.83 -6.07 10.91
N CYS A 64 -7.13 -5.16 10.24
CA CYS A 64 -6.12 -5.45 9.24
C CYS A 64 -4.80 -4.86 9.71
N LYS A 65 -3.83 -5.75 10.00
CA LYS A 65 -2.48 -5.36 10.43
C LYS A 65 -1.86 -4.29 9.51
N LYS A 66 -1.93 -4.49 8.19
CA LYS A 66 -1.34 -3.57 7.21
C LYS A 66 -2.02 -2.20 7.26
N SER A 67 -3.34 -2.16 7.42
CA SER A 67 -4.08 -0.91 7.58
C SER A 67 -3.61 -0.15 8.81
N VAL A 68 -3.50 -0.83 9.96
CA VAL A 68 -3.02 -0.19 11.19
C VAL A 68 -1.59 0.33 11.01
N GLN A 69 -0.69 -0.47 10.45
CA GLN A 69 0.68 -0.06 10.17
C GLN A 69 0.73 1.20 9.29
N ALA A 70 -0.06 1.26 8.21
CA ALA A 70 -0.10 2.43 7.34
C ALA A 70 -0.66 3.69 8.04
N GLN A 71 -1.69 3.55 8.87
CA GLN A 71 -2.22 4.70 9.62
C GLN A 71 -1.21 5.22 10.63
N VAL A 72 -0.56 4.30 11.36
CA VAL A 72 0.50 4.61 12.34
C VAL A 72 1.65 5.36 11.64
N THR A 73 2.06 4.95 10.45
CA THR A 73 3.14 5.66 9.74
C THR A 73 2.80 7.10 9.36
N ASP A 74 1.54 7.40 9.07
CA ASP A 74 1.12 8.73 8.63
C ASP A 74 1.02 9.76 9.76
N ILE A 75 0.82 9.28 10.99
CA ILE A 75 0.74 10.13 12.18
C ILE A 75 2.08 10.24 12.92
N GLN A 76 3.16 9.74 12.33
CA GLN A 76 4.51 9.98 12.85
C GLN A 76 4.84 11.48 12.88
N LYS A 77 5.72 11.85 13.80
CA LYS A 77 6.31 13.20 13.84
C LYS A 77 7.12 13.47 12.58
N SER A 78 7.37 14.74 12.29
CA SER A 78 8.27 15.10 11.20
C SER A 78 9.68 14.59 11.47
N ILE A 79 10.40 14.24 10.39
CA ILE A 79 11.84 14.02 10.43
C ILE A 79 12.52 15.31 10.89
N ASP A 80 13.48 15.22 11.80
CA ASP A 80 14.29 16.39 12.18
C ASP A 80 14.84 17.10 10.93
N HIS A 81 14.59 18.41 10.82
CA HIS A 81 14.94 19.23 9.65
C HIS A 81 16.45 19.26 9.37
N ASN A 82 17.28 19.01 10.39
CA ASN A 82 18.73 18.98 10.26
C ASN A 82 19.24 17.57 9.90
N TYR A 83 18.46 16.52 10.14
CA TYR A 83 18.95 15.15 9.97
C TYR A 83 19.31 14.86 8.50
N LEU A 84 18.41 15.19 7.57
CA LEU A 84 18.61 14.91 6.14
C LEU A 84 19.56 15.90 5.44
N THR A 85 19.83 17.05 6.08
CA THR A 85 20.80 18.04 5.57
C THR A 85 22.22 17.78 6.08
N THR A 86 22.37 17.10 7.22
CA THR A 86 23.66 16.75 7.82
C THR A 86 24.09 15.30 7.52
N THR A 87 23.15 14.40 7.29
CA THR A 87 23.42 12.99 6.95
C THR A 87 23.58 12.81 5.45
N SER A 88 24.67 12.16 5.02
CA SER A 88 24.93 11.93 3.60
C SER A 88 24.03 10.85 3.03
N THR A 89 23.79 10.92 1.72
CA THR A 89 23.00 9.91 1.00
C THR A 89 23.62 8.51 1.07
N ASP A 90 24.94 8.40 1.20
CA ASP A 90 25.59 7.10 1.39
C ASP A 90 25.38 6.56 2.81
N GLN A 91 25.33 7.44 3.82
CA GLN A 91 24.93 7.05 5.17
C GLN A 91 23.48 6.59 5.21
N LEU A 92 22.57 7.29 4.53
CA LEU A 92 21.17 6.90 4.45
C LEU A 92 20.98 5.53 3.76
N LYS A 93 21.79 5.20 2.75
CA LYS A 93 21.76 3.87 2.10
C LYS A 93 22.19 2.72 3.02
N MET A 94 22.94 3.00 4.08
CA MET A 94 23.33 1.98 5.08
C MET A 94 22.18 1.65 6.04
N LEU A 95 21.15 2.48 6.10
CA LEU A 95 19.97 2.23 6.94
C LEU A 95 19.06 1.18 6.30
N THR A 96 18.50 0.32 7.14
CA THR A 96 17.43 -0.60 6.71
C THR A 96 16.16 0.17 6.37
N PRO A 97 15.25 -0.39 5.54
CA PRO A 97 13.97 0.25 5.23
C PRO A 97 13.17 0.64 6.48
N MET A 98 13.19 -0.22 7.50
CA MET A 98 12.54 0.05 8.79
C MET A 98 13.18 1.23 9.51
N GLN A 99 14.51 1.39 9.48
CA GLN A 99 15.17 2.54 10.09
C GLN A 99 14.82 3.84 9.35
N LEU A 100 14.79 3.81 8.02
CA LEU A 100 14.40 4.97 7.21
C LEU A 100 12.95 5.40 7.49
N GLU A 101 12.02 4.45 7.54
CA GLU A 101 10.60 4.69 7.84
C GLU A 101 10.39 5.29 9.24
N ARG A 102 11.26 4.95 10.19
CA ARG A 102 11.21 5.43 11.58
C ARG A 102 11.87 6.79 11.79
N LEU A 103 12.49 7.38 10.76
CA LEU A 103 12.97 8.76 10.85
C LEU A 103 11.80 9.74 11.05
N GLY A 104 10.61 9.40 10.56
CA GLY A 104 9.41 10.23 10.63
C GLY A 104 8.83 10.58 9.27
N ARG A 105 7.89 11.53 9.26
CA ARG A 105 7.20 12.01 8.04
C ARG A 105 7.98 13.16 7.40
N LEU A 106 8.07 13.18 6.08
CA LEU A 106 8.55 14.34 5.34
C LEU A 106 7.48 15.44 5.32
N ASP A 107 7.79 16.63 5.83
CA ASP A 107 6.92 17.81 5.79
C ASP A 107 7.60 19.09 5.28
N TYR A 108 8.82 18.96 4.78
CA TYR A 108 9.56 19.99 4.05
C TYR A 108 10.12 19.44 2.74
N ILE A 109 10.39 20.33 1.79
CA ILE A 109 10.88 19.95 0.47
C ILE A 109 12.39 19.73 0.56
N LEU A 110 12.82 18.58 0.05
CA LEU A 110 14.22 18.22 -0.08
C LEU A 110 14.69 18.40 -1.51
N TYR A 111 15.88 18.96 -1.66
CA TYR A 111 16.57 19.07 -2.92
C TYR A 111 17.98 18.54 -2.78
N LYS A 112 18.38 17.67 -3.71
CA LYS A 112 19.76 17.21 -3.82
C LYS A 112 20.41 17.88 -5.01
N LYS A 113 21.33 18.80 -4.75
CA LYS A 113 22.13 19.43 -5.82
C LYS A 113 22.98 18.38 -6.55
N PRO A 114 23.24 18.55 -7.86
CA PRO A 114 24.19 17.70 -8.58
C PRO A 114 25.53 17.61 -7.84
N GLY A 115 26.06 16.41 -7.69
CA GLY A 115 27.32 16.16 -6.99
C GLY A 115 27.30 16.30 -5.46
N ALA A 116 26.24 16.83 -4.85
CA ALA A 116 26.16 16.96 -3.39
C ALA A 116 26.02 15.59 -2.69
N SER A 117 26.61 15.47 -1.51
CA SER A 117 26.47 14.28 -0.65
C SER A 117 25.18 14.29 0.16
N ASN A 118 24.69 15.48 0.54
CA ASN A 118 23.55 15.70 1.44
C ASN A 118 22.41 16.43 0.73
N PHE A 119 21.23 16.44 1.34
CA PHE A 119 20.11 17.27 0.86
C PHE A 119 20.20 18.70 1.39
N THR A 120 19.53 19.63 0.70
CA THR A 120 19.18 20.96 1.20
C THR A 120 17.67 21.10 1.21
N THR A 121 17.14 22.02 2.02
CA THR A 121 15.72 22.36 1.97
C THR A 121 15.45 23.39 0.87
N LEU A 122 14.24 23.38 0.31
CA LEU A 122 13.74 24.43 -0.58
C LEU A 122 12.40 24.94 -0.09
N ASP A 123 12.10 26.20 -0.41
CA ASP A 123 10.75 26.72 -0.25
C ASP A 123 9.86 26.26 -1.41
N LEU A 124 8.56 26.21 -1.16
CA LEU A 124 7.58 25.74 -2.14
C LEU A 124 7.61 26.54 -3.47
N PRO A 125 7.69 27.88 -3.48
CA PRO A 125 7.80 28.64 -4.72
C PRO A 125 9.08 28.32 -5.51
N GLU A 126 10.22 28.16 -4.83
CA GLU A 126 11.50 27.83 -5.46
C GLU A 126 11.45 26.43 -6.10
N ALA A 127 10.86 25.46 -5.39
CA ALA A 127 10.67 24.11 -5.90
C ALA A 127 9.78 24.10 -7.15
N TYR A 128 8.65 24.84 -7.14
CA TYR A 128 7.77 24.94 -8.30
C TYR A 128 8.45 25.63 -9.50
N ALA A 129 9.16 26.73 -9.28
CA ALA A 129 9.90 27.42 -10.34
C ALA A 129 10.92 26.47 -10.99
N MET A 130 11.68 25.76 -10.16
CA MET A 130 12.71 24.83 -10.61
C MET A 130 12.13 23.61 -11.34
N ILE A 131 11.00 23.05 -10.90
CA ILE A 131 10.29 21.98 -11.60
C ILE A 131 9.79 22.49 -12.95
N THR A 132 9.14 23.65 -12.97
CA THR A 132 8.55 24.23 -14.19
C THR A 132 9.61 24.50 -15.24
N GLU A 133 10.71 25.16 -14.87
CA GLU A 133 11.85 25.42 -15.75
C GLU A 133 12.38 24.13 -16.39
N ARG A 134 12.61 23.09 -15.58
CA ARG A 134 13.11 21.80 -16.08
C ARG A 134 12.09 21.10 -16.97
N MET A 135 10.83 21.12 -16.59
CA MET A 135 9.77 20.50 -17.39
C MET A 135 9.64 21.16 -18.76
N MET A 136 9.69 22.50 -18.84
CA MET A 136 9.65 23.22 -20.13
C MET A 136 10.84 22.90 -21.05
N ALA A 137 11.99 22.55 -20.48
CA ALA A 137 13.20 22.21 -21.24
C ALA A 137 13.31 20.71 -21.63
N LEU A 138 12.44 19.85 -21.11
CA LEU A 138 12.50 18.40 -21.34
C LEU A 138 11.79 18.01 -22.64
N ASP A 139 12.36 17.04 -23.36
CA ASP A 139 11.66 16.31 -24.41
C ASP A 139 10.59 15.39 -23.77
N PRO A 140 9.29 15.56 -24.09
CA PRO A 140 8.23 14.71 -23.55
C PRO A 140 8.45 13.21 -23.83
N ASN A 141 9.06 12.85 -24.96
CA ASN A 141 9.31 11.45 -25.32
C ASN A 141 10.37 10.79 -24.43
N ARG A 142 11.19 11.58 -23.74
CA ARG A 142 12.21 11.13 -22.78
C ARG A 142 11.76 11.22 -21.33
N SER A 143 10.47 11.48 -21.11
CA SER A 143 9.86 11.55 -19.79
C SER A 143 9.03 10.32 -19.50
N PHE A 144 8.91 9.95 -18.22
CA PHE A 144 8.05 8.86 -17.74
C PHE A 144 7.33 9.28 -16.46
N PHE A 145 6.03 9.00 -16.41
CA PHE A 145 5.16 9.30 -15.29
C PHE A 145 4.66 8.00 -14.67
N TYR A 146 4.61 7.96 -13.34
CA TYR A 146 4.21 6.76 -12.61
C TYR A 146 3.19 7.09 -11.52
N SER A 147 1.98 6.53 -11.63
CA SER A 147 0.99 6.62 -10.56
C SER A 147 1.05 5.40 -9.62
N SER A 148 0.81 5.64 -8.34
CA SER A 148 0.63 4.56 -7.36
C SER A 148 -0.84 4.13 -7.35
N GLY A 149 -1.10 2.83 -7.27
CA GLY A 149 -2.46 2.30 -7.01
C GLY A 149 -2.97 2.59 -5.59
N ARG A 150 -2.14 3.23 -4.74
CA ARG A 150 -2.56 3.82 -3.47
C ARG A 150 -3.00 5.28 -3.59
N SER A 151 -2.77 5.91 -4.75
CA SER A 151 -3.28 7.25 -5.04
C SER A 151 -4.79 7.20 -5.27
N SER A 152 -5.48 8.33 -5.10
CA SER A 152 -6.90 8.41 -5.46
C SER A 152 -7.09 8.29 -6.98
N ASN A 153 -8.33 7.98 -7.39
CA ASN A 153 -8.70 7.95 -8.80
C ASN A 153 -8.50 9.32 -9.45
N GLU A 154 -8.86 10.40 -8.75
CA GLU A 154 -8.74 11.78 -9.19
C GLU A 154 -7.28 12.19 -9.35
N ALA A 155 -6.43 11.89 -8.37
CA ALA A 155 -5.00 12.18 -8.46
C ALA A 155 -4.34 11.45 -9.63
N SER A 156 -4.70 10.18 -9.84
CA SER A 156 -4.22 9.40 -10.99
C SER A 156 -4.74 9.97 -12.31
N PHE A 157 -6.01 10.37 -12.38
CA PHE A 157 -6.61 10.99 -13.55
C PHE A 157 -5.91 12.30 -13.93
N VAL A 158 -5.67 13.18 -12.95
CA VAL A 158 -4.97 14.46 -13.16
C VAL A 158 -3.53 14.22 -13.63
N LEU A 159 -2.80 13.26 -13.03
CA LEU A 159 -1.44 12.92 -13.49
C LEU A 159 -1.45 12.41 -14.94
N HIS A 160 -2.43 11.59 -15.29
CA HIS A 160 -2.59 11.06 -16.66
C HIS A 160 -2.92 12.17 -17.66
N LEU A 161 -3.80 13.10 -17.30
CA LEU A 161 -4.13 14.27 -18.12
C LEU A 161 -2.90 15.16 -18.30
N PHE A 162 -2.20 15.44 -17.20
CA PHE A 162 -0.99 16.25 -17.21
C PHE A 162 0.10 15.67 -18.11
N ALA A 163 0.41 14.37 -18.00
CA ALA A 163 1.41 13.72 -18.85
C ALA A 163 1.06 13.82 -20.35
N ARG A 164 -0.23 13.68 -20.69
CA ARG A 164 -0.71 13.79 -22.07
C ARG A 164 -0.65 15.23 -22.60
N LEU A 165 -1.03 16.20 -21.79
CA LEU A 165 -0.88 17.63 -22.11
C LEU A 165 0.60 18.04 -22.22
N PHE A 166 1.46 17.44 -21.41
CA PHE A 166 2.90 17.58 -21.50
C PHE A 166 3.47 16.99 -22.80
N GLY A 167 2.70 16.15 -23.51
CA GLY A 167 3.06 15.62 -24.82
C GLY A 167 3.56 14.18 -24.81
N THR A 168 3.29 13.39 -23.76
CA THR A 168 3.73 12.00 -23.67
C THR A 168 2.63 11.02 -23.25
N ASN A 169 2.70 9.81 -23.81
CA ASN A 169 1.91 8.67 -23.37
C ASN A 169 2.69 7.72 -22.46
N ASN A 170 3.93 8.08 -22.09
CA ASN A 170 4.78 7.32 -21.17
C ASN A 170 4.28 7.46 -19.72
N VAL A 171 3.08 6.95 -19.45
CA VAL A 171 2.48 6.95 -18.13
C VAL A 171 1.98 5.55 -17.79
N ASN A 172 2.45 5.02 -16.66
CA ASN A 172 2.04 3.72 -16.14
C ASN A 172 1.71 3.82 -14.65
N ASN A 173 1.21 2.74 -14.08
CA ASN A 173 0.96 2.65 -12.65
C ASN A 173 1.42 1.30 -12.09
N CYS A 174 1.31 1.12 -10.77
CA CYS A 174 1.77 -0.10 -10.12
C CYS A 174 1.03 -1.38 -10.57
N SER A 175 -0.19 -1.26 -11.11
CA SER A 175 -0.94 -2.43 -11.60
C SER A 175 -0.27 -3.04 -12.83
N TYR A 176 0.59 -2.29 -13.53
CA TYR A 176 1.42 -2.83 -14.60
C TYR A 176 2.31 -3.99 -14.11
N TYR A 177 2.90 -3.88 -12.94
CA TYR A 177 3.73 -4.96 -12.41
C TYR A 177 2.91 -6.08 -11.74
N CYS A 178 1.70 -5.77 -11.26
CA CYS A 178 0.90 -6.69 -10.46
C CYS A 178 -0.14 -7.50 -11.27
N HIS A 179 -0.75 -6.89 -12.29
CA HIS A 179 -1.98 -7.41 -12.92
C HIS A 179 -1.89 -7.60 -14.44
N GLN A 180 -0.76 -7.29 -15.09
CA GLN A 180 -0.67 -7.41 -16.55
C GLN A 180 -0.88 -8.83 -17.05
N ALA A 181 -0.28 -9.82 -16.39
CA ALA A 181 -0.45 -11.22 -16.77
C ALA A 181 -1.93 -11.65 -16.68
N SER A 182 -2.61 -11.30 -15.58
CA SER A 182 -4.05 -11.55 -15.41
C SER A 182 -4.88 -10.80 -16.44
N GLY A 183 -4.58 -9.53 -16.71
CA GLY A 183 -5.29 -8.72 -17.71
C GLY A 183 -5.21 -9.32 -19.12
N VAL A 184 -4.04 -9.81 -19.53
CA VAL A 184 -3.87 -10.51 -20.82
C VAL A 184 -4.65 -11.82 -20.85
N GLY A 185 -4.56 -12.65 -19.80
CA GLY A 185 -5.25 -13.94 -19.74
C GLY A 185 -6.77 -13.80 -19.74
N MET A 186 -7.30 -12.91 -18.89
CA MET A 186 -8.73 -12.65 -18.80
C MET A 186 -9.26 -11.93 -20.05
N GLY A 187 -8.52 -10.99 -20.60
CA GLY A 187 -8.91 -10.31 -21.84
C GLY A 187 -9.09 -11.28 -23.00
N LYS A 188 -8.21 -12.28 -23.14
CA LYS A 188 -8.31 -13.32 -24.17
C LYS A 188 -9.44 -14.33 -23.91
N THR A 189 -9.77 -14.61 -22.65
CA THR A 189 -10.70 -15.70 -22.29
C THR A 189 -12.13 -15.20 -22.07
N LEU A 190 -12.28 -14.01 -21.48
CA LEU A 190 -13.54 -13.45 -20.98
C LEU A 190 -13.85 -12.05 -21.56
N GLY A 191 -12.95 -11.47 -22.35
CA GLY A 191 -13.14 -10.13 -22.93
C GLY A 191 -12.97 -8.97 -21.95
N THR A 192 -12.56 -9.23 -20.71
CA THR A 192 -12.35 -8.20 -19.67
C THR A 192 -11.02 -8.39 -18.96
N GLY A 193 -10.39 -7.28 -18.54
CA GLY A 193 -9.14 -7.28 -17.76
C GLY A 193 -9.35 -7.19 -16.25
N THR A 194 -10.59 -7.16 -15.77
CA THR A 194 -10.94 -7.03 -14.35
C THR A 194 -11.69 -8.26 -13.84
N ALA A 195 -11.79 -8.38 -12.51
CA ALA A 195 -12.54 -9.44 -11.86
C ALA A 195 -14.01 -9.47 -12.34
N THR A 196 -14.55 -10.68 -12.50
CA THR A 196 -15.92 -10.93 -12.97
C THR A 196 -16.90 -11.30 -11.86
N ILE A 197 -16.42 -11.36 -10.62
CA ILE A 197 -17.21 -11.73 -9.45
C ILE A 197 -16.93 -10.73 -8.32
N GLU A 198 -17.88 -10.64 -7.40
CA GLU A 198 -17.75 -9.87 -6.18
C GLU A 198 -17.46 -10.76 -4.98
N LEU A 199 -17.04 -10.17 -3.87
CA LEU A 199 -16.81 -10.90 -2.63
C LEU A 199 -18.07 -11.65 -2.16
N GLN A 200 -19.26 -11.06 -2.39
CA GLN A 200 -20.54 -11.65 -2.03
C GLN A 200 -20.84 -12.96 -2.76
N ASP A 201 -20.29 -13.17 -3.95
CA ASP A 201 -20.52 -14.40 -4.70
C ASP A 201 -19.87 -15.61 -4.01
N LEU A 202 -18.81 -15.40 -3.22
CA LEU A 202 -18.19 -16.46 -2.42
C LEU A 202 -19.13 -17.02 -1.35
N LYS A 203 -20.11 -16.24 -0.88
CA LYS A 203 -21.13 -16.70 0.07
C LYS A 203 -22.05 -17.76 -0.53
N LYS A 204 -22.13 -17.83 -1.87
CA LYS A 204 -22.93 -18.80 -2.62
C LYS A 204 -22.13 -20.03 -3.07
N ALA A 205 -20.81 -20.04 -2.92
CA ALA A 205 -19.93 -21.05 -3.52
C ALA A 205 -19.60 -22.22 -2.57
N ASP A 206 -20.01 -23.44 -2.88
CA ASP A 206 -19.75 -24.60 -2.00
C ASP A 206 -18.31 -25.14 -2.07
N LEU A 207 -17.54 -24.69 -3.07
CA LEU A 207 -16.15 -25.04 -3.28
C LEU A 207 -15.36 -23.83 -3.78
N ILE A 208 -14.26 -23.50 -3.10
CA ILE A 208 -13.37 -22.38 -3.44
C ILE A 208 -11.95 -22.90 -3.65
N PHE A 209 -11.36 -22.59 -4.81
CA PHE A 209 -9.94 -22.82 -5.08
C PHE A 209 -9.13 -21.54 -4.88
N VAL A 210 -8.05 -21.62 -4.10
CA VAL A 210 -7.11 -20.53 -3.88
C VAL A 210 -5.75 -20.96 -4.40
N ILE A 211 -5.36 -20.42 -5.55
CA ILE A 211 -4.13 -20.81 -6.26
C ILE A 211 -3.13 -19.67 -6.20
N GLY A 212 -1.94 -19.92 -5.63
CA GLY A 212 -0.84 -18.96 -5.59
C GLY A 212 -1.05 -17.71 -4.72
N ALA A 213 -2.14 -17.64 -3.94
CA ALA A 213 -2.46 -16.50 -3.08
C ALA A 213 -2.22 -16.79 -1.59
N ASN A 214 -1.90 -15.73 -0.83
CA ASN A 214 -1.80 -15.75 0.64
C ASN A 214 -2.80 -14.76 1.27
N PRO A 215 -4.10 -15.11 1.35
CA PRO A 215 -5.11 -14.25 1.93
C PRO A 215 -4.85 -13.91 3.40
N ALA A 216 -4.24 -14.81 4.17
CA ALA A 216 -3.97 -14.56 5.59
C ALA A 216 -3.07 -13.33 5.84
N SER A 217 -2.13 -13.05 4.94
CA SER A 217 -1.24 -11.88 5.06
C SER A 217 -1.68 -10.68 4.21
N ASN A 218 -2.35 -10.94 3.08
CA ASN A 218 -2.57 -9.91 2.05
C ASN A 218 -4.04 -9.52 1.88
N HIS A 219 -4.98 -10.39 2.21
CA HIS A 219 -6.42 -10.18 1.98
C HIS A 219 -7.24 -10.70 3.18
N PRO A 220 -7.16 -10.04 4.35
CA PRO A 220 -7.83 -10.53 5.57
C PRO A 220 -9.35 -10.69 5.40
N ARG A 221 -9.99 -9.81 4.61
CA ARG A 221 -11.42 -9.95 4.27
C ARG A 221 -11.72 -11.24 3.51
N PHE A 222 -10.88 -11.57 2.53
CA PHE A 222 -11.01 -12.82 1.78
C PHE A 222 -10.78 -14.04 2.69
N LEU A 223 -9.86 -13.97 3.66
CA LEU A 223 -9.70 -15.04 4.64
C LEU A 223 -11.00 -15.31 5.43
N THR A 224 -11.72 -14.26 5.83
CA THR A 224 -13.01 -14.39 6.52
C THR A 224 -14.02 -15.16 5.67
N GLU A 225 -14.16 -14.83 4.38
CA GLU A 225 -15.07 -15.54 3.47
C GLU A 225 -14.69 -17.03 3.30
N LEU A 226 -13.39 -17.34 3.25
CA LEU A 226 -12.91 -18.73 3.21
C LEU A 226 -13.27 -19.49 4.49
N MET A 227 -13.20 -18.83 5.66
CA MET A 227 -13.62 -19.42 6.93
C MET A 227 -15.13 -19.64 6.98
N GLU A 228 -15.93 -18.67 6.54
CA GLU A 228 -17.39 -18.79 6.49
C GLU A 228 -17.84 -19.89 5.53
N CYS A 229 -17.23 -20.01 4.35
CA CYS A 229 -17.46 -21.12 3.42
C CYS A 229 -17.27 -22.47 4.13
N ARG A 230 -16.19 -22.65 4.90
CA ARG A 230 -15.97 -23.89 5.67
C ARG A 230 -16.97 -24.07 6.82
N ARG A 231 -17.37 -23.01 7.51
CA ARG A 231 -18.34 -23.07 8.62
C ARG A 231 -19.71 -23.56 8.16
N ARG A 232 -20.14 -23.17 6.95
CA ARG A 232 -21.38 -23.67 6.34
C ARG A 232 -21.25 -25.02 5.63
N GLY A 233 -20.14 -25.73 5.82
CA GLY A 233 -19.92 -27.07 5.27
C GLY A 233 -19.28 -27.12 3.87
N GLY A 234 -18.93 -25.98 3.29
CA GLY A 234 -18.23 -25.90 2.01
C GLY A 234 -16.74 -26.28 2.10
N HIS A 235 -16.11 -26.36 0.94
CA HIS A 235 -14.73 -26.80 0.78
C HIS A 235 -13.82 -25.68 0.29
N VAL A 236 -12.62 -25.59 0.87
CA VAL A 236 -11.58 -24.66 0.43
C VAL A 236 -10.33 -25.45 0.09
N VAL A 237 -9.88 -25.34 -1.16
CA VAL A 237 -8.68 -26.00 -1.68
C VAL A 237 -7.59 -24.95 -1.87
N ILE A 238 -6.47 -25.10 -1.14
CA ILE A 238 -5.32 -24.20 -1.24
C ILE A 238 -4.21 -24.87 -2.05
N ILE A 239 -3.80 -24.22 -3.14
CA ILE A 239 -2.68 -24.66 -3.98
C ILE A 239 -1.61 -23.57 -3.92
N ASN A 240 -0.60 -23.76 -3.08
CA ASN A 240 0.46 -22.79 -2.88
C ASN A 240 1.80 -23.51 -2.62
N PRO A 241 2.92 -23.08 -3.24
CA PRO A 241 4.24 -23.64 -2.95
C PRO A 241 4.68 -23.46 -1.48
N VAL A 242 4.08 -22.52 -0.74
CA VAL A 242 4.38 -22.29 0.67
C VAL A 242 3.17 -22.64 1.55
N ALA A 243 3.43 -23.43 2.59
CA ALA A 243 2.42 -23.84 3.56
C ALA A 243 2.22 -22.77 4.64
N GLU A 244 1.31 -21.84 4.39
CA GLU A 244 1.02 -20.68 5.25
C GLU A 244 0.25 -21.07 6.53
N PRO A 245 0.69 -20.66 7.73
CA PRO A 245 0.02 -21.01 8.98
C PRO A 245 -1.44 -20.59 9.04
N GLY A 246 -1.78 -19.39 8.53
CA GLY A 246 -3.15 -18.88 8.52
C GLY A 246 -4.10 -19.60 7.56
N LEU A 247 -3.60 -20.56 6.76
CA LEU A 247 -4.37 -21.37 5.81
C LEU A 247 -4.31 -22.87 6.16
N LYS A 248 -3.62 -23.23 7.25
CA LYS A 248 -3.62 -24.59 7.80
C LYS A 248 -4.85 -24.77 8.69
N LYS A 249 -5.36 -26.01 8.72
CA LYS A 249 -6.52 -26.40 9.52
C LYS A 249 -6.33 -26.10 10.99
#